data_AF-A0A1Q4E9Y7-F1
#
_entry.id   AF-A0A1Q4E9Y7-F1
#
_cell.length_a   1.000
_cell.length_b   1.000
_cell.length_c   1.000
_cell.angle_alpha   90.00
_cell.angle_beta   90.00
_cell.angle_gamma   90.00
#
_symmetry.space_group_name_H-M   'P 1'
#
loop_
_entity.id
_entity.type
_entity.pdbx_description
1 polymer ?
#
loop_
_entity_poly.entity_id
_entity_poly.type
_entity_poly.pdbx_seq_one_letter_code
_entity_poly.pdbx_strand_id
1 'polypeptide(L)' 'MADAGESVETFVFEEKGRWVVEIAVVFADGVVRHRIDDFNTKARAEISAGLIKRAAERDLRGPLNG' A
#
# COMPACT_ATOMS: atom_id res chain seq x y z
N MET A 1 13.16 0.96 -18.76
CA MET A 1 12.00 0.05 -18.83
C MET A 1 11.29 0.22 -17.50
N ALA A 2 10.07 0.78 -17.49
CA ALA A 2 9.33 0.89 -16.24
C ALA A 2 9.01 -0.53 -15.78
N ASP A 3 9.49 -0.91 -14.60
CA ASP A 3 9.08 -2.16 -13.99
C ASP A 3 7.62 -1.98 -13.57
N ALA A 4 6.72 -2.67 -14.28
CA ALA A 4 5.31 -2.61 -13.99
C ALA A 4 5.06 -3.56 -12.81
N GLY A 5 4.57 -3.02 -11.70
CA GLY A 5 4.19 -3.87 -10.57
C GLY A 5 3.17 -4.92 -11.01
N GLU A 6 3.22 -6.10 -10.41
CA GLU A 6 2.26 -7.19 -10.64
C GLU A 6 1.10 -7.12 -9.65
N SER A 7 1.39 -6.76 -8.40
CA SER A 7 0.39 -6.68 -7.34
C SER A 7 0.77 -5.70 -6.24
N VAL A 8 -0.24 -5.27 -5.49
CA VAL A 8 -0.11 -4.35 -4.35
C VAL A 8 -0.80 -4.92 -3.13
N GLU A 9 -0.12 -4.80 -1.99
CA GLU A 9 -0.66 -5.17 -0.69
C GLU A 9 -0.41 -4.06 0.33
N THR A 10 -1.30 -3.97 1.32
CA THR A 10 -1.15 -3.02 2.43
C THR A 10 -1.15 -3.77 3.75
N PHE A 11 -0.26 -3.38 4.65
CA PHE A 11 -0.09 -4.01 5.95
C PHE A 11 -0.41 -3.01 7.05
N VAL A 12 -1.14 -3.46 8.06
CA VAL A 12 -1.43 -2.69 9.28
C VAL A 12 -0.92 -3.48 10.48
N PHE A 13 0.00 -2.89 11.24
CA PHE A 13 0.55 -3.51 12.44
C PHE A 13 0.82 -2.47 13.51
N GLU A 14 0.92 -2.93 14.76
CA GLU A 14 1.23 -2.07 15.89
C GLU A 14 2.75 -1.96 16.07
N GLU A 15 3.25 -0.73 16.21
CA GLU A 15 4.64 -0.45 16.53
C GLU A 15 4.69 0.70 17.56
N LYS A 16 5.29 0.44 18.73
CA LYS A 16 5.45 1.44 19.81
C LYS A 16 4.15 2.16 20.20
N GLY A 17 3.02 1.43 20.23
CA GLY A 17 1.70 1.97 20.59
C GLY A 17 1.04 2.81 19.50
N ARG A 18 1.59 2.82 18.28
CA ARG A 18 1.02 3.46 17.09
C ARG A 18 0.70 2.39 16.05
N TRP A 19 -0.34 2.62 15.26
CA TRP A 19 -0.76 1.72 14.19
C TRP A 19 -0.14 2.16 12.88
N VAL A 20 0.84 1.41 12.40
CA VAL A 20 1.60 1.72 11.19
C VAL A 20 0.91 1.14 9.98
N VAL A 21 0.89 1.90 8.89
CA VAL A 21 0.49 1.43 7.57
C VAL A 21 1.71 1.34 6.67
N GLU A 22 1.93 0.19 6.07
CA GLU A 22 2.91 -0.02 5.00
C GLU A 22 2.21 -0.47 3.72
N ILE A 23 2.80 -0.10 2.58
CA ILE A 23 2.44 -0.65 1.27
C ILE A 23 3.60 -1.52 0.78
N ALA A 24 3.26 -2.65 0.14
CA ALA A 24 4.20 -3.45 -0.62
C ALA A 24 3.74 -3.54 -2.07
N VAL A 25 4.66 -3.27 -2.99
CA VAL A 25 4.48 -3.50 -4.43
C VAL A 25 5.34 -4.70 -4.81
N VAL A 26 4.72 -5.71 -5.40
CA VAL A 26 5.40 -6.89 -5.93
C VAL A 26 5.68 -6.65 -7.40
N PHE A 27 6.91 -6.89 -7.81
CA PHE A 27 7.39 -6.89 -9.18
C PHE A 27 7.90 -8.30 -9.54
N ALA A 28 8.18 -8.53 -10.81
CA ALA A 28 8.69 -9.82 -11.28
C ALA A 28 10.06 -10.18 -10.65
N ASP A 29 10.85 -9.18 -10.24
CA ASP A 29 12.20 -9.36 -9.72
C ASP A 29 12.33 -9.13 -8.20
N GLY A 30 11.25 -8.72 -7.53
CA GLY A 30 11.31 -8.41 -6.11
C GLY A 30 10.08 -7.74 -5.51
N VAL A 31 10.21 -7.34 -4.25
CA VAL A 31 9.16 -6.64 -3.50
C VAL A 31 9.73 -5.37 -2.91
N VAL A 32 9.09 -4.24 -3.20
CA VAL A 32 9.40 -2.95 -2.58
C VAL A 32 8.38 -2.69 -1.47
N ARG A 33 8.86 -2.48 -0.24
CA ARG A 33 8.02 -2.09 0.91
C ARG A 33 8.31 -0.66 1.30
N HIS A 34 7.25 0.07 1.63
CA HIS A 34 7.35 1.44 2.07
C HIS A 34 6.36 1.73 3.19
N ARG A 35 6.85 2.40 4.24
CA ARG A 35 6.01 2.93 5.31
C ARG A 35 5.32 4.20 4.86
N ILE A 36 4.01 4.23 4.98
CA ILE A 36 3.20 5.38 4.57
C ILE A 36 3.05 6.36 5.73
N ASP A 37 2.47 5.92 6.83
CA ASP A 37 2.18 6.76 8.00
C ASP A 37 1.85 5.89 9.23
N ASP A 38 1.65 6.54 10.38
CA ASP A 38 1.21 5.91 11.62
C ASP A 38 0.04 6.65 12.30
N PHE A 39 -0.85 5.87 12.91
CA PHE A 39 -2.15 6.32 13.40
C PHE A 39 -2.35 6.00 14.88
N ASN A 40 -3.17 6.81 15.56
CA ASN A 40 -3.51 6.60 16.97
C ASN A 40 -4.39 5.36 17.23
N THR A 41 -5.14 4.88 16.23
CA THR A 41 -6.06 3.76 16.39
C THR A 41 -6.02 2.82 15.20
N LYS A 42 -6.25 1.53 15.45
CA LYS A 42 -6.30 0.50 14.40
C LYS A 42 -7.31 0.83 13.31
N ALA A 43 -8.52 1.24 13.71
CA ALA A 43 -9.60 1.55 12.78
C ALA A 43 -9.21 2.65 11.78
N ARG A 44 -8.48 3.69 12.21
CA ARG A 44 -7.99 4.74 11.30
C ARG A 44 -6.93 4.20 10.34
N ALA A 45 -6.01 3.38 10.83
CA ALA A 45 -4.99 2.76 9.99
C ALA A 45 -5.62 1.82 8.94
N GLU A 46 -6.61 1.00 9.32
CA GLU A 46 -7.31 0.09 8.41
C GLU A 46 -8.11 0.84 7.33
N ILE A 47 -8.81 1.92 7.70
CA ILE A 47 -9.51 2.78 6.71
C ILE A 47 -8.50 3.37 5.73
N SER A 48 -7.40 3.94 6.23
CA SER A 48 -6.35 4.53 5.40
C SER A 48 -5.73 3.49 4.46
N ALA A 49 -5.35 2.33 4.99
CA ALA A 49 -4.78 1.22 4.22
C ALA A 49 -5.72 0.78 3.09
N GLY A 50 -7.02 0.66 3.35
CA GLY A 50 -8.00 0.30 2.32
C GLY A 50 -8.11 1.34 1.19
N LEU A 51 -8.03 2.63 1.52
CA LEU A 51 -8.03 3.71 0.52
C LEU A 51 -6.74 3.70 -0.32
N ILE A 52 -5.59 3.53 0.33
CA ILE A 52 -4.28 3.46 -0.33
C ILE A 52 -4.23 2.26 -1.28
N LYS A 53 -4.65 1.07 -0.82
CA LYS A 53 -4.68 -0.15 -1.63
C LYS A 53 -5.47 0.07 -2.92
N ARG A 54 -6.69 0.59 -2.82
CA ARG A 54 -7.56 0.85 -3.98
C ARG A 54 -6.96 1.87 -4.94
N ALA A 55 -6.33 2.93 -4.43
CA ALA A 55 -5.69 3.94 -5.27
C ALA A 55 -4.51 3.32 -6.03
N ALA A 56 -3.64 2.58 -5.34
CA ALA A 56 -2.48 1.94 -5.94
C ALA A 56 -2.86 0.81 -6.92
N GLU A 57 -3.88 0.00 -6.61
CA GLU A 57 -4.42 -1.02 -7.54
C GLU A 57 -4.97 -0.40 -8.83
N ARG A 58 -5.62 0.76 -8.73
CA ARG A 58 -6.10 1.50 -9.90
C ARG A 58 -4.93 1.98 -10.75
N ASP A 59 -3.91 2.55 -10.11
CA ASP A 59 -2.73 3.06 -10.81
C ASP A 59 -1.94 1.91 -11.48
N LEU A 60 -1.90 0.72 -10.85
CA LEU A 60 -1.35 -0.52 -11.39
C LEU A 60 -2.02 -0.98 -12.70
N ARG A 61 -3.33 -0.82 -12.81
CA ARG A 61 -4.09 -1.17 -14.03
C ARG A 61 -3.90 -0.17 -15.17
N GLY A 62 -3.19 0.94 -14.92
CA GLY A 62 -3.03 2.04 -15.87
C GLY A 62 -4.29 2.90 -16.02
N PRO A 63 -4.23 4.00 -16.80
CA PRO A 63 -5.40 4.82 -17.07
C PRO A 63 -6.50 3.96 -17.70
N LEU A 64 -7.68 3.92 -17.05
CA LEU A 64 -8.86 3.25 -17.61
C LEU A 64 -9.38 3.94 -18.89
N ASN A 65 -8.91 5.15 -19.18
CA ASN A 65 -9.15 5.85 -20.43
C ASN A 65 -7.83 6.48 -20.88
N GLY A 66 -7.36 6.08 -22.07
CA GLY A 66 -6.21 6.69 -22.74
C GLY A 66 -6.50 8.09 -23.26
#